data_AF-A0A1W2GZE9-F1
#
_entry.id   AF-A0A1W2GZE9-F1
#
_cell.length_a   1.000
_cell.length_b   1.000
_cell.length_c   1.000
_cell.angle_alpha   90.00
_cell.angle_beta   90.00
_cell.angle_gamma   90.00
#
_symmetry.space_group_name_H-M   'P 1'
#
loop_
_entity.id
_entity.type
_entity.pdbx_description
1 polymer ?
#
loop_
_entity_poly.entity_id
_entity_poly.type
_entity_poly.pdbx_seq_one_letter_code
_entity_poly.pdbx_strand_id
1 'polypeptide(L)' 'MKPDIITETLKTYFLKKGKTLKVIQRYLSIRYRLSTDEKLLAKRLQNLSPN' A
#
# COMPACT_ATOMS: atom_id res chain seq x y z
N MET A 1 -17.74 4.57 -2.55
CA MET A 1 -16.71 5.05 -1.60
C MET A 1 -15.39 5.18 -2.32
N LYS A 2 -14.69 6.30 -2.17
CA LYS A 2 -13.36 6.49 -2.77
C LYS A 2 -12.36 5.60 -1.99
N PRO A 3 -11.56 4.76 -2.65
CA PRO A 3 -10.56 3.95 -1.96
C PRO A 3 -9.58 4.86 -1.21
N ASP A 4 -9.15 4.44 -0.02
CA ASP A 4 -8.18 5.22 0.75
C ASP A 4 -6.81 5.25 0.06
N ILE A 5 -6.00 6.23 0.42
CA ILE A 5 -4.71 6.48 -0.24
C ILE A 5 -3.75 5.28 -0.13
N ILE A 6 -3.87 4.50 0.95
CA ILE A 6 -3.10 3.28 1.16
C ILE A 6 -3.53 2.22 0.14
N THR A 7 -4.83 1.97 -0.01
CA THR A 7 -5.36 1.03 -0.99
C THR A 7 -5.03 1.45 -2.42
N GLU A 8 -5.16 2.72 -2.77
CA GLU A 8 -4.78 3.21 -4.10
C GLU A 8 -3.30 3.00 -4.39
N THR A 9 -2.45 3.26 -3.40
CA THR A 9 -1.00 3.07 -3.51
C THR A 9 -0.64 1.59 -3.64
N LEU A 10 -1.23 0.70 -2.83
CA LEU A 10 -1.02 -0.74 -2.94
C LEU A 10 -1.46 -1.28 -4.31
N LYS A 11 -2.64 -0.88 -4.79
CA LYS A 11 -3.10 -1.28 -6.14
C LYS A 11 -2.14 -0.80 -7.23
N THR A 12 -1.71 0.45 -7.16
CA THR A 12 -0.91 1.06 -8.23
C THR A 12 0.54 0.59 -8.24
N TYR A 13 1.16 0.49 -7.06
CA TYR A 13 2.59 0.21 -6.96
C TYR A 13 2.89 -1.25 -6.66
N PHE A 14 2.11 -1.92 -5.79
CA PHE A 14 2.31 -3.34 -5.52
C PHE A 14 1.76 -4.19 -6.66
N LEU A 15 0.44 -4.14 -6.89
CA LEU A 15 -0.24 -5.05 -7.82
C LEU A 15 0.09 -4.75 -9.29
N LYS A 16 0.02 -3.48 -9.72
CA LYS A 16 0.26 -3.12 -11.13
C LYS A 16 1.74 -3.01 -11.51
N LYS A 17 2.62 -2.63 -10.58
CA LYS A 17 4.04 -2.33 -10.86
C LYS A 17 5.04 -3.28 -10.20
N GLY A 18 4.58 -4.26 -9.42
CA GLY A 18 5.43 -5.26 -8.75
C GLY A 18 6.40 -4.68 -7.73
N LYS A 19 6.10 -3.51 -7.13
CA LYS A 19 6.95 -2.91 -6.10
C LYS A 19 6.77 -3.63 -4.76
N THR A 20 7.81 -3.63 -3.94
CA THR A 20 7.79 -4.24 -2.61
C THR A 20 7.10 -3.33 -1.57
N LEU A 21 6.66 -3.92 -0.46
CA LEU A 21 6.02 -3.17 0.63
C LEU A 21 6.95 -2.09 1.23
N LYS A 22 8.26 -2.34 1.33
CA LYS A 22 9.25 -1.34 1.78
C LYS A 22 9.25 -0.08 0.91
N VAL A 23 9.17 -0.24 -0.41
CA VAL A 23 9.12 0.90 -1.34
C VAL A 23 7.83 1.69 -1.15
N ILE A 24 6.72 0.98 -0.95
CA ILE A 24 5.40 1.59 -0.74
C ILE A 24 5.36 2.34 0.59
N GLN A 25 5.88 1.73 1.65
CA GLN A 25 6.00 2.36 2.97
C GLN A 25 6.81 3.66 2.89
N ARG A 26 7.97 3.63 2.22
CA ARG A 26 8.78 4.83 2.00
C ARG A 26 8.04 5.88 1.18
N TYR A 27 7.32 5.48 0.14
CA TYR A 27 6.52 6.40 -0.67
C TYR A 27 5.41 7.06 0.14
N LEU A 28 4.67 6.29 0.95
CA LEU A 28 3.60 6.82 1.81
C LEU A 28 4.16 7.83 2.84
N SER A 29 5.31 7.51 3.42
CA SER A 29 6.01 8.40 4.36
C SER A 29 6.46 9.70 3.71
N ILE A 30 7.10 9.65 2.53
CA ILE A 30 7.64 10.86 1.88
C ILE A 30 6.53 11.70 1.25
N ARG A 31 5.62 11.06 0.51
CA ARG A 31 4.62 11.76 -0.31
C ARG A 31 3.44 12.25 0.50
N TYR A 32 2.99 11.45 1.48
CA TYR A 32 1.77 11.72 2.24
C TYR A 32 2.02 11.93 3.74
N ARG A 33 3.27 11.88 4.20
CA ARG A 33 3.62 11.94 5.63
C ARG A 33 2.92 10.87 6.47
N LEU A 34 2.59 9.74 5.84
CA LEU A 34 1.92 8.61 6.47
C LEU A 34 2.96 7.59 6.92
N SER A 35 3.13 7.47 8.24
CA SER A 35 3.90 6.37 8.81
C SER A 35 3.02 5.14 8.92
N THR A 36 3.39 4.07 8.23
CA THR A 36 2.62 2.82 8.19
C THR A 36 3.53 1.65 8.49
N ASP A 37 3.06 0.68 9.28
CA ASP A 37 3.78 -0.56 9.50
C ASP A 37 3.68 -1.50 8.31
N GLU A 38 4.77 -2.23 8.03
CA GLU A 38 4.79 -3.23 6.96
C GLU A 38 3.73 -4.34 7.20
N LYS A 39 3.52 -4.74 8.46
CA LYS A 39 2.45 -5.69 8.85
C LYS A 39 1.05 -5.19 8.50
N LEU A 40 0.80 -3.88 8.69
CA LEU A 40 -0.47 -3.27 8.32
C LEU A 40 -0.67 -3.27 6.80
N LEU A 41 0.37 -2.92 6.04
CA LEU A 41 0.33 -2.94 4.58
C LEU A 41 0.11 -4.36 4.04
N ALA A 42 0.74 -5.38 4.65
CA ALA A 42 0.54 -6.78 4.30
C ALA A 42 -0.90 -7.23 4.55
N LYS A 43 -1.47 -6.91 5.71
CA LYS A 43 -2.89 -7.22 6.03
C LYS A 43 -3.85 -6.52 5.06
N ARG A 44 -3.58 -5.25 4.74
CA ARG A 44 -4.36 -4.50 3.74
C ARG A 44 -4.29 -5.16 2.37
N LEU A 45 -3.12 -5.62 1.96
CA LEU A 45 -2.92 -6.29 0.68
C LEU A 45 -3.70 -7.62 0.60
N GLN A 46 -3.70 -8.42 1.67
CA GLN A 46 -4.51 -9.64 1.76
C GLN A 46 -6.01 -9.35 1.54
N ASN A 47 -6.52 -8.26 2.12
CA ASN A 47 -7.91 -7.84 1.92
C ASN A 47 -8.21 -7.32 0.50
N LEU A 48 -7.17 -6.94 -0.27
CA LEU A 48 -7.32 -6.41 -1.64
C LEU A 48 -7.25 -7.49 -2.71
N SER A 49 -6.62 -8.62 -2.40
CA SER A 49 -6.60 -9.81 -3.24
C SER A 49 -7.35 -10.92 -2.50
N PRO A 50 -8.69 -10.86 -2.45
CA PRO A 50 -9.46 -12.00 -2.01
C PRO A 50 -9.18 -13.12 -3.01
N ASN A 51 -8.40 -14.11 -2.59
CA ASN A 51 -8.59 -15.45 -3.14
C ASN A 51 -9.99 -15.91 -2.77
#